data_AF-A0A2K1QST7-F1
#
_entry.id   AF-A0A2K1QST7-F1
#
_cell.length_a   1.000
_cell.length_b   1.000
_cell.length_c   1.000
_cell.angle_alpha   90.00
_cell.angle_beta   90.00
_cell.angle_gamma   90.00
#
_symmetry.space_group_name_H-M   'P 1'
#
loop_
_entity.id
_entity.type
_entity.pdbx_description
1 polymer ?
#
loop_
_entity_poly.entity_id
_entity_poly.type
_entity_poly.pdbx_seq_one_letter_code
_entity_poly.pdbx_strand_id
1 'polypeptide(L)'
;MFKYLGYRGTVSSGNVNPDGQSRYTAPEMYDFERRAIFSCEWQTATSELSIQEPGDWVWYNIAGFNIVIARDRTGSTNAFHNVCRHGAYPVVEGDGRYNTRTLGFDKSKNRPFENHVHVDSKGLIWTSMDSREKPDVSWDLDFLGVEGQERLQPFDFRDYKLNHTYQIDADYNWKIAADNSNECYHCSATPPDIPPFLNLESFDSDLKDGHIQQNVASTQVQEFEGLSVHGFAILHKITTSKSALWNPDRNPVIKAVVKPLIYDHFCAGTHEGEIRQRVAGIRDLGFSGVILAYGKEVVVYDRSKCSNDAIPLVREHDEEIGLWEKGNLETIAMLEDKDFLAVKLTGAGIGVTNTMMHNGELPVQLDRAVDAIANAARQRNCRIIIDSEQQAVQKSIDEWTIRWMRKYNTQGEPLIYNTLQAYLKDSRSKLQHQLSLAQKEGWTLAIKLVRGAYINNDIRERIHDTKQDTDDCYNGIVQDVLKGTLPGFENDFPRMRIFIAGHNQESVDRATSLIETLSLRGELKTLPEFGQLQGMADELGCKLLHWNEQLRGTLPADRRMVEPRVYKYMTWGSVQECMEYLVRRAVENRGAADRMKEDIATMSKELRSRIAGVFW
;
A
#
# COMPACT_ATOMS: atom_id res chain seq x y z
N MET A 1 -25.34 -1.35 7.46
CA MET A 1 -25.08 -1.02 6.04
C MET A 1 -24.88 -2.25 5.15
N PHE A 2 -23.82 -3.08 5.32
CA PHE A 2 -23.52 -4.22 4.43
C PHE A 2 -24.58 -5.34 4.40
N LYS A 3 -25.37 -5.48 5.49
CA LYS A 3 -26.53 -6.38 5.58
C LYS A 3 -27.62 -6.10 4.54
N TYR A 4 -27.80 -4.83 4.15
CA TYR A 4 -28.83 -4.38 3.22
C TYR A 4 -28.32 -4.19 1.78
N LEU A 5 -27.00 -4.22 1.59
CA LEU A 5 -26.34 -4.10 0.28
C LEU A 5 -26.06 -5.45 -0.42
N GLY A 6 -26.45 -6.57 0.22
CA GLY A 6 -26.45 -7.90 -0.40
C GLY A 6 -25.14 -8.70 -0.31
N TYR A 7 -24.26 -8.42 0.66
CA TYR A 7 -22.94 -9.07 0.74
C TYR A 7 -22.86 -10.37 1.56
N ARG A 8 -23.98 -10.90 2.08
CA ARG A 8 -24.07 -12.26 2.66
C ARG A 8 -25.40 -12.93 2.31
N GLY A 9 -25.35 -13.99 1.51
CA GLY A 9 -26.47 -14.93 1.31
C GLY A 9 -27.01 -15.01 -0.12
N THR A 10 -27.29 -16.25 -0.55
CA THR A 10 -27.71 -16.66 -1.90
C THR A 10 -28.90 -15.86 -2.46
N VAL A 11 -28.70 -15.33 -3.67
CA VAL A 11 -29.68 -14.55 -4.44
C VAL A 11 -30.85 -15.43 -4.89
N SER A 12 -32.08 -15.12 -4.47
CA SER A 12 -33.29 -15.56 -5.17
C SER A 12 -33.66 -14.51 -6.23
N SER A 13 -33.80 -14.96 -7.47
CA SER A 13 -34.11 -14.18 -8.67
C SER A 13 -35.43 -13.40 -8.57
N GLY A 14 -35.37 -12.08 -8.64
CA GLY A 14 -36.55 -11.21 -8.73
C GLY A 14 -36.20 -9.74 -8.92
N ASN A 15 -35.96 -9.37 -10.19
CA ASN A 15 -36.03 -8.03 -10.82
C ASN A 15 -35.39 -6.78 -10.18
N VAL A 16 -34.49 -6.21 -10.99
CA VAL A 16 -33.81 -4.90 -10.93
C VAL A 16 -32.70 -4.82 -9.87
N ASN A 17 -31.50 -5.23 -10.25
CA ASN A 17 -30.27 -4.82 -9.58
C ASN A 17 -29.75 -3.57 -10.32
N PRO A 18 -29.89 -2.36 -9.78
CA PRO A 18 -29.24 -1.18 -10.35
C PRO A 18 -27.73 -1.44 -10.45
N ASP A 19 -27.08 -0.96 -11.51
CA ASP A 19 -25.62 -0.99 -11.61
C ASP A 19 -24.95 -0.30 -10.39
N GLY A 20 -23.66 -0.51 -10.18
CA GLY A 20 -22.96 -0.02 -8.99
C GLY A 20 -23.06 1.50 -8.77
N GLN A 21 -23.21 2.29 -9.84
CA GLN A 21 -23.30 3.75 -9.77
C GLN A 21 -24.69 4.24 -9.40
N SER A 22 -25.75 3.64 -9.98
CA SER A 22 -27.13 4.02 -9.70
C SER A 22 -27.53 3.79 -8.24
N ARG A 23 -26.84 2.93 -7.49
CA ARG A 23 -27.01 2.82 -6.03
C ARG A 23 -26.67 4.11 -5.26
N TYR A 24 -25.87 5.01 -5.83
CA TYR A 24 -25.51 6.29 -5.22
C TYR A 24 -26.33 7.47 -5.73
N THR A 25 -26.99 7.36 -6.87
CA THR A 25 -27.64 8.51 -7.52
C THR A 25 -29.13 8.33 -7.73
N ALA A 26 -29.66 7.10 -7.70
CA ALA A 26 -31.07 6.82 -7.92
C ALA A 26 -31.94 7.26 -6.73
N PRO A 27 -32.95 8.12 -6.94
CA PRO A 27 -33.90 8.51 -5.89
C PRO A 27 -34.63 7.33 -5.24
N GLU A 28 -34.96 6.30 -6.01
CA GLU A 28 -35.64 5.10 -5.53
C GLU A 28 -34.76 4.32 -4.54
N MET A 29 -33.45 4.32 -4.77
CA MET A 29 -32.49 3.71 -3.86
C MET A 29 -32.41 4.49 -2.55
N TYR A 30 -32.36 5.82 -2.61
CA TYR A 30 -32.38 6.65 -1.41
C TYR A 30 -33.66 6.43 -0.60
N ASP A 31 -34.83 6.35 -1.25
CA ASP A 31 -36.09 6.08 -0.56
C ASP A 31 -36.15 4.68 0.06
N PHE A 32 -35.53 3.68 -0.58
CA PHE A 32 -35.34 2.37 0.04
C PHE A 32 -34.42 2.46 1.27
N GLU A 33 -33.28 3.12 1.17
CA GLU A 33 -32.32 3.31 2.27
C GLU A 33 -32.93 4.04 3.46
N ARG A 34 -33.74 5.08 3.20
CA ARG A 34 -34.54 5.78 4.22
C ARG A 34 -35.40 4.83 5.04
N ARG A 35 -36.09 3.89 4.40
CA ARG A 35 -36.99 2.93 5.05
C ARG A 35 -36.28 1.71 5.64
N ALA A 36 -35.16 1.30 5.05
CA ALA A 36 -34.47 0.08 5.45
C ALA A 36 -33.42 0.34 6.54
N ILE A 37 -32.79 1.51 6.52
CA ILE A 37 -31.68 1.89 7.40
C ILE A 37 -32.18 2.94 8.39
N PHE A 38 -32.46 4.15 7.92
CA PHE A 38 -32.68 5.28 8.82
C PHE A 38 -33.90 5.09 9.72
N SER A 39 -34.99 4.49 9.23
CA SER A 39 -36.17 4.29 10.07
C SER A 39 -36.07 3.11 11.04
N CYS A 40 -35.10 2.21 10.90
CA CYS A 40 -35.05 0.96 11.68
C CYS A 40 -33.85 0.92 12.63
N GLU A 41 -32.70 1.41 12.17
CA GLU A 41 -31.42 1.37 12.89
C GLU A 41 -31.34 2.47 13.95
N TRP A 42 -30.60 2.22 15.02
CA TRP A 42 -30.33 3.21 16.06
C TRP A 42 -29.38 4.31 15.56
N GLN A 43 -29.78 5.57 15.75
CA GLN A 43 -29.01 6.75 15.37
C GLN A 43 -28.60 7.54 16.60
N THR A 44 -27.32 7.91 16.72
CA THR A 44 -26.88 8.90 17.72
C THR A 44 -27.42 10.27 17.29
N ALA A 45 -28.36 10.84 18.05
CA ALA A 45 -29.00 12.08 17.66
C ALA A 45 -28.41 13.30 18.37
N THR A 46 -28.11 13.18 19.66
CA THR A 46 -27.60 14.29 20.48
C THR A 46 -26.98 13.76 21.78
N SER A 47 -26.55 14.66 22.66
CA SER A 47 -26.18 14.37 24.06
C SER A 47 -27.21 14.92 25.04
N GLU A 48 -27.24 14.37 26.25
CA GLU A 48 -27.98 14.93 27.39
C GLU A 48 -27.60 16.38 27.71
N LEU A 49 -26.38 16.80 27.34
CA LEU A 49 -25.94 18.19 27.46
C LEU A 49 -26.80 19.18 26.66
N SER A 50 -27.50 18.71 25.63
CA SER A 50 -28.38 19.55 24.81
C SER A 50 -29.78 19.71 25.41
N ILE A 51 -30.17 18.88 26.38
CA ILE A 51 -31.49 18.88 27.02
C ILE A 51 -31.42 18.61 28.53
N GLN A 52 -30.75 19.52 29.24
CA GLN A 52 -30.39 19.36 30.66
C GLN A 52 -31.62 19.50 31.58
N GLU A 53 -32.46 20.50 31.32
CA GLU A 53 -33.57 20.84 32.19
C GLU A 53 -34.89 20.24 31.70
N PRO A 54 -35.81 19.87 32.60
CA PRO A 54 -37.17 19.50 32.22
C PRO A 54 -37.83 20.56 31.31
N GLY A 55 -38.28 20.13 30.14
CA GLY A 55 -38.83 21.01 29.11
C GLY A 55 -37.82 21.49 28.07
N ASP A 56 -36.53 21.21 28.21
CA ASP A 56 -35.58 21.40 27.11
C ASP A 56 -35.89 20.41 25.98
N TRP A 57 -35.79 20.88 24.74
CA TRP A 57 -35.98 20.05 23.57
C TRP A 57 -35.09 20.49 22.41
N VAL A 58 -34.75 19.51 21.58
CA VAL A 58 -34.03 19.70 20.32
C VAL A 58 -34.76 18.96 19.21
N TRP A 59 -34.55 19.36 17.97
CA TRP A 59 -35.11 18.66 16.82
C TRP A 59 -34.04 18.44 15.75
N TYR A 60 -34.23 17.36 14.98
CA TYR A 60 -33.34 16.98 13.89
C TYR A 60 -34.16 16.50 12.70
N ASN A 61 -33.65 16.75 11.49
CA ASN A 61 -34.10 16.07 10.28
C ASN A 61 -33.09 14.96 9.95
N ILE A 62 -33.49 13.72 10.13
CA ILE A 62 -32.67 12.55 9.78
C ILE A 62 -33.29 11.92 8.54
N ALA A 63 -32.64 12.10 7.38
CA ALA A 63 -33.09 11.54 6.10
C ALA A 63 -34.58 11.81 5.79
N GLY A 64 -35.05 13.03 6.05
CA GLY A 64 -36.44 13.46 5.83
C GLY A 64 -37.40 13.13 6.98
N PHE A 65 -36.95 12.44 8.03
CA PHE A 65 -37.72 12.25 9.25
C PHE A 65 -37.43 13.37 10.24
N ASN A 66 -38.43 14.19 10.52
CA ASN A 66 -38.33 15.21 11.56
C ASN A 66 -38.57 14.56 12.92
N ILE A 67 -37.60 14.66 13.82
CA ILE A 67 -37.64 14.06 15.16
C ILE A 67 -37.43 15.19 16.18
N VAL A 68 -38.18 15.14 17.28
CA VAL A 68 -37.96 15.96 18.46
C VAL A 68 -37.52 15.06 19.60
N ILE A 69 -36.53 15.51 20.35
CA ILE A 69 -36.06 14.85 21.57
C ILE A 69 -36.22 15.85 22.71
N ALA A 70 -36.89 15.44 23.79
CA ALA A 70 -37.23 16.32 24.88
C ALA A 70 -37.01 15.67 26.24
N ARG A 71 -36.65 16.48 27.24
CA ARG A 71 -36.70 16.10 28.65
C ARG A 71 -38.10 16.35 29.19
N ASP A 72 -38.74 15.32 29.72
CA ASP A 72 -40.05 15.49 30.36
C ASP A 72 -39.96 16.04 31.79
N ARG A 73 -41.12 16.29 32.41
CA ARG A 73 -41.23 16.83 33.78
C ARG A 73 -40.73 15.88 34.86
N THR A 74 -40.60 14.60 34.54
CA THR A 74 -40.05 13.57 35.44
C THR A 74 -38.54 13.41 35.28
N GLY A 75 -37.93 14.10 34.30
CA GLY A 75 -36.51 13.99 33.97
C GLY A 75 -36.20 12.92 32.92
N SER A 76 -37.21 12.24 32.39
CA SER A 76 -37.01 11.17 31.40
C SER A 76 -36.84 11.74 29.99
N THR A 77 -35.97 11.13 29.19
CA THR A 77 -35.79 11.46 27.77
C THR A 77 -36.84 10.79 26.93
N ASN A 78 -37.49 11.55 26.06
CA ASN A 78 -38.46 11.02 25.11
C ASN A 78 -38.19 11.57 23.71
N ALA A 79 -38.42 10.76 22.68
CA ALA A 79 -38.30 11.17 21.29
C ALA A 79 -39.60 10.91 20.52
N PHE A 80 -39.90 11.76 19.55
CA PHE A 80 -41.12 11.65 18.76
C PHE A 80 -40.95 12.27 17.38
N HIS A 81 -41.71 11.79 16.40
CA HIS A 81 -41.82 12.47 15.12
C HIS A 81 -42.43 13.87 15.31
N ASN A 82 -41.80 14.88 14.72
CA ASN A 82 -42.25 16.27 14.74
C ASN A 82 -43.44 16.51 13.78
N VAL A 83 -44.49 15.69 13.89
CA VAL A 83 -45.67 15.74 13.03
C VAL A 83 -46.91 15.45 13.88
N CYS A 84 -47.89 16.35 13.83
CA CYS A 84 -49.19 16.12 14.47
C CYS A 84 -50.04 15.11 13.67
N ARG A 85 -50.60 14.10 14.35
CA ARG A 85 -51.42 13.04 13.74
C ARG A 85 -52.65 13.53 12.95
N HIS A 86 -53.14 14.74 13.21
CA HIS A 86 -54.38 15.26 12.62
C HIS A 86 -54.20 16.26 11.48
N GLY A 87 -53.01 16.82 11.28
CA GLY A 87 -52.83 17.93 10.34
C GLY A 87 -51.52 17.95 9.57
N ALA A 88 -50.60 17.00 9.81
CA ALA A 88 -49.28 16.95 9.18
C ALA A 88 -48.39 18.21 9.39
N TYR A 89 -48.80 19.15 10.25
CA TYR A 89 -48.01 20.33 10.64
C TYR A 89 -46.95 19.95 11.69
N PRO A 90 -45.78 20.63 11.69
CA PRO A 90 -44.76 20.45 12.72
C PRO A 90 -45.29 20.85 14.11
N VAL A 91 -44.87 20.11 15.13
CA VAL A 91 -45.25 20.34 16.53
C VAL A 91 -44.40 21.45 17.14
N VAL A 92 -43.14 21.56 16.72
CA VAL A 92 -42.18 22.58 17.15
C VAL A 92 -41.32 23.06 15.96
N GLU A 93 -40.82 24.29 16.04
CA GLU A 93 -39.92 24.92 15.06
C GLU A 93 -38.74 25.56 15.81
N GLY A 94 -37.51 25.45 15.26
CA GLY A 94 -36.28 25.95 15.91
C GLY A 94 -35.79 25.04 17.04
N ASP A 95 -34.81 25.46 17.83
CA ASP A 95 -34.42 24.87 19.11
C ASP A 95 -34.99 25.71 20.28
N GLY A 96 -35.26 25.11 21.44
CA GLY A 96 -35.87 25.89 22.52
C GLY A 96 -36.09 25.20 23.85
N ARG A 97 -36.57 26.01 24.80
CA ARG A 97 -37.04 25.58 26.12
C ARG A 97 -38.55 25.70 26.19
N TYR A 98 -39.22 24.79 26.89
CA TYR A 98 -40.67 24.80 27.09
C TYR A 98 -41.11 26.05 27.85
N ASN A 99 -41.39 27.14 27.14
CA ASN A 99 -42.05 28.29 27.73
C ASN A 99 -43.55 28.02 27.71
N THR A 100 -44.15 27.88 28.88
CA THR A 100 -45.59 27.65 29.08
C THR A 100 -46.41 28.82 28.51
N ARG A 101 -46.69 28.81 27.20
CA ARG A 101 -47.78 29.56 26.57
C ARG A 101 -48.41 28.75 25.44
N THR A 102 -49.43 27.98 25.82
CA THR A 102 -50.69 27.72 25.09
C THR A 102 -50.63 27.53 23.58
N LEU A 103 -50.47 26.28 23.15
CA LEU A 103 -51.37 25.70 22.14
C LEU A 103 -52.35 24.81 22.89
N GLY A 104 -53.66 24.95 22.63
CA GLY A 104 -54.71 24.14 23.23
C GLY A 104 -54.57 22.67 22.84
N PHE A 105 -53.65 21.96 23.49
CA PHE A 105 -53.25 20.60 23.14
C PHE A 105 -54.02 19.60 24.01
N ASP A 106 -55.10 19.05 23.47
CA ASP A 106 -55.76 17.88 24.07
C ASP A 106 -54.84 16.66 23.94
N LYS A 107 -54.18 16.30 25.05
CA LYS A 107 -53.25 15.16 25.16
C LYS A 107 -53.87 13.82 24.81
N SER A 108 -55.20 13.68 24.84
CA SER A 108 -55.90 12.43 24.53
C SER A 108 -56.11 12.22 23.02
N LYS A 109 -56.04 13.28 22.22
CA LYS A 109 -56.34 13.24 20.78
C LYS A 109 -55.12 13.50 19.89
N ASN A 110 -54.13 14.26 20.33
CA ASN A 110 -53.05 14.77 19.45
C ASN A 110 -51.65 14.23 19.75
N ARG A 111 -51.51 12.99 20.25
CA ARG A 111 -50.18 12.43 20.56
C ARG A 111 -49.32 12.29 19.29
N PRO A 112 -48.07 12.80 19.27
CA PRO A 112 -47.10 12.49 18.22
C PRO A 112 -46.83 10.97 18.10
N PHE A 113 -46.17 10.54 17.03
CA PHE A 113 -45.64 9.17 16.96
C PHE A 113 -44.38 9.10 17.83
N GLU A 114 -44.37 8.18 18.80
CA GLU A 114 -43.25 7.98 19.72
C GLU A 114 -42.14 7.19 19.02
N ASN A 115 -40.90 7.58 19.27
CA ASN A 115 -39.72 6.88 18.80
C ASN A 115 -39.07 6.15 19.98
N HIS A 116 -38.33 5.10 19.68
CA HIS A 116 -37.52 4.42 20.68
C HIS A 116 -36.35 5.33 21.09
N VAL A 117 -36.01 5.31 22.38
CA VAL A 117 -34.90 6.10 22.95
C VAL A 117 -34.03 5.19 23.79
N HIS A 118 -32.72 5.38 23.67
CA HIS A 118 -31.72 4.80 24.54
C HIS A 118 -30.74 5.90 24.93
N VAL A 119 -30.47 6.04 26.24
CA VAL A 119 -29.44 6.96 26.74
C VAL A 119 -28.30 6.09 27.25
N ASP A 120 -27.13 6.27 26.65
CA ASP A 120 -25.98 5.44 26.98
C ASP A 120 -25.29 5.92 28.27
N SER A 121 -24.44 5.08 28.83
CA SER A 121 -23.63 5.32 30.04
C SER A 121 -22.68 6.50 29.94
N LYS A 122 -22.51 7.09 28.75
CA LYS A 122 -21.69 8.27 28.48
C LYS A 122 -22.53 9.53 28.26
N GLY A 123 -23.86 9.43 28.30
CA GLY A 123 -24.78 10.56 28.14
C GLY A 123 -25.06 10.94 26.68
N LEU A 124 -24.84 10.03 25.71
CA LEU A 124 -25.35 10.19 24.35
C LEU A 124 -26.78 9.65 24.27
N ILE A 125 -27.61 10.35 23.50
CA ILE A 125 -29.00 10.01 23.27
C ILE A 125 -29.13 9.42 21.87
N TRP A 126 -29.58 8.17 21.85
CA TRP A 126 -29.85 7.38 20.67
C TRP A 126 -31.35 7.29 20.44
N THR A 127 -31.75 7.31 19.17
CA THR A 127 -33.16 7.11 18.79
C THR A 127 -33.29 6.15 17.63
N SER A 128 -34.33 5.32 17.66
CA SER A 128 -34.77 4.53 16.52
C SER A 128 -36.22 4.89 16.19
N MET A 129 -36.50 5.08 14.90
CA MET A 129 -37.81 5.43 14.38
C MET A 129 -38.64 4.17 14.03
N ASP A 130 -38.23 3.00 14.53
CA ASP A 130 -38.92 1.75 14.24
C ASP A 130 -40.35 1.81 14.79
N SER A 131 -41.32 1.70 13.89
CA SER A 131 -42.74 1.83 14.23
C SER A 131 -43.31 0.64 15.02
N ARG A 132 -42.53 -0.43 15.19
CA ARG A 132 -42.92 -1.58 16.02
C ARG A 132 -42.89 -1.21 17.50
N GLU A 133 -43.67 -1.93 18.30
CA GLU A 133 -43.70 -1.77 19.76
C GLU A 133 -42.33 -2.03 20.41
N LYS A 134 -41.54 -2.93 19.81
CA LYS A 134 -40.13 -3.11 20.11
C LYS A 134 -39.35 -3.03 18.80
N PRO A 135 -38.18 -2.37 18.78
CA PRO A 135 -37.38 -2.29 17.58
C PRO A 135 -36.93 -3.69 17.14
N ASP A 136 -36.76 -3.90 15.82
CA ASP A 136 -36.25 -5.18 15.27
C ASP A 136 -34.97 -5.65 15.95
N VAL A 137 -34.09 -4.67 16.17
CA VAL A 137 -32.80 -4.84 16.81
C VAL A 137 -32.78 -3.92 18.02
N SER A 138 -32.56 -4.51 19.19
CA SER A 138 -32.35 -3.73 20.40
C SER A 138 -31.01 -3.00 20.32
N TRP A 139 -30.91 -1.86 21.00
CA TRP A 139 -29.66 -1.11 21.06
C TRP A 139 -28.48 -1.98 21.53
N ASP A 140 -28.72 -2.84 22.54
CA ASP A 140 -27.71 -3.76 23.08
C ASP A 140 -27.19 -4.78 22.06
N LEU A 141 -27.96 -5.11 21.01
CA LEU A 141 -27.53 -6.03 19.96
C LEU A 141 -26.71 -5.31 18.89
N ASP A 142 -27.05 -4.05 18.59
CA ASP A 142 -26.31 -3.24 17.61
C ASP A 142 -25.00 -2.68 18.19
N PHE A 143 -24.94 -2.42 19.49
CA PHE A 143 -23.77 -1.79 20.15
C PHE A 143 -23.22 -2.61 21.32
N LEU A 144 -23.31 -3.95 21.21
CA LEU A 144 -22.90 -4.85 22.29
C LEU A 144 -21.45 -4.61 22.74
N GLY A 145 -21.28 -4.25 24.01
CA GLY A 145 -19.97 -4.10 24.62
C GLY A 145 -19.19 -2.85 24.19
N VAL A 146 -19.78 -1.95 23.40
CA VAL A 146 -19.16 -0.67 23.01
C VAL A 146 -18.85 0.18 24.25
N GLU A 147 -19.83 0.33 25.13
CA GLU A 147 -19.68 1.15 26.34
C GLU A 147 -18.66 0.62 27.35
N GLY A 148 -18.47 -0.70 27.34
CA GLY A 148 -17.54 -1.41 28.21
C GLY A 148 -16.09 -1.35 27.75
N GLN A 149 -15.79 -0.75 26.59
CA GLN A 149 -14.42 -0.69 26.07
C GLN A 149 -13.53 0.16 26.98
N GLU A 150 -12.34 -0.35 27.29
CA GLU A 150 -11.34 0.34 28.12
C GLU A 150 -10.99 1.73 27.56
N ARG A 151 -10.88 1.85 26.23
CA ARG A 151 -10.57 3.11 25.54
C ARG A 151 -11.61 4.22 25.74
N LEU A 152 -12.85 3.86 26.06
CA LEU A 152 -13.93 4.82 26.31
C LEU A 152 -14.08 5.16 27.80
N GLN A 153 -13.42 4.44 28.71
CA GLN A 153 -13.52 4.69 30.15
C GLN A 153 -13.06 6.10 30.57
N PRO A 154 -12.00 6.69 29.99
CA PRO A 154 -11.56 8.04 30.35
C PRO A 154 -12.55 9.15 29.97
N PHE A 155 -13.51 8.87 29.09
CA PHE A 155 -14.47 9.85 28.60
C PHE A 155 -15.82 9.64 29.27
N ASP A 156 -16.32 10.67 29.93
CA ASP A 156 -17.71 10.77 30.37
C ASP A 156 -18.25 12.12 29.88
N PHE A 157 -19.09 12.09 28.84
CA PHE A 157 -19.57 13.34 28.24
C PHE A 157 -20.53 14.09 29.17
N ARG A 158 -21.05 13.46 30.23
CA ARG A 158 -21.87 14.13 31.24
C ARG A 158 -21.07 15.14 32.06
N ASP A 159 -19.75 14.95 32.17
CA ASP A 159 -18.86 15.88 32.86
C ASP A 159 -18.48 17.09 31.99
N TYR A 160 -18.85 17.08 30.71
CA TYR A 160 -18.51 18.15 29.78
C TYR A 160 -19.52 19.29 29.84
N LYS A 161 -19.12 20.47 29.37
CA LYS A 161 -20.00 21.63 29.21
C LYS A 161 -20.16 21.94 27.73
N LEU A 162 -21.39 21.88 27.24
CA LEU A 162 -21.71 22.28 25.87
C LEU A 162 -21.39 23.77 25.69
N ASN A 163 -20.42 24.09 24.83
CA ASN A 163 -19.99 25.46 24.58
C ASN A 163 -20.68 26.09 23.36
N HIS A 164 -20.70 25.36 22.24
CA HIS A 164 -21.28 25.82 20.98
C HIS A 164 -21.76 24.64 20.14
N THR A 165 -22.75 24.89 19.29
CA THR A 165 -23.25 23.97 18.27
C THR A 165 -23.28 24.71 16.95
N TYR A 166 -22.76 24.10 15.90
CA TYR A 166 -22.83 24.63 14.54
C TYR A 166 -23.40 23.56 13.61
N GLN A 167 -24.03 24.00 12.52
CA GLN A 167 -24.58 23.16 11.48
C GLN A 167 -24.02 23.63 10.13
N ILE A 168 -23.73 22.69 9.25
CA ILE A 168 -23.26 22.96 7.89
C ILE A 168 -24.19 22.21 6.94
N ASP A 169 -24.78 22.95 6.01
CA ASP A 169 -25.55 22.37 4.91
C ASP A 169 -24.62 22.17 3.71
N ALA A 170 -24.60 20.97 3.15
CA ALA A 170 -23.78 20.64 1.98
C ALA A 170 -24.47 19.61 1.10
N ASP A 171 -24.19 19.67 -0.20
CA ASP A 171 -24.70 18.72 -1.19
C ASP A 171 -23.78 17.49 -1.25
N TYR A 172 -24.20 16.37 -0.68
CA TYR A 172 -23.44 15.13 -0.69
C TYR A 172 -24.33 13.88 -0.67
N ASN A 173 -23.77 12.75 -1.14
CA ASN A 173 -24.37 11.45 -0.88
C ASN A 173 -24.04 11.02 0.55
N TRP A 174 -25.06 10.65 1.34
CA TRP A 174 -24.89 10.28 2.75
C TRP A 174 -23.90 9.12 2.96
N LYS A 175 -23.80 8.18 2.01
CA LYS A 175 -22.86 7.06 2.07
C LYS A 175 -21.42 7.55 2.01
N ILE A 176 -21.13 8.51 1.13
CA ILE A 176 -19.80 9.12 0.99
C ILE A 176 -19.44 9.94 2.23
N ALA A 177 -20.42 10.69 2.79
CA ALA A 177 -20.19 11.44 4.02
C ALA A 177 -19.92 10.51 5.23
N ALA A 178 -20.66 9.40 5.33
CA ALA A 178 -20.42 8.38 6.34
C ALA A 178 -19.04 7.72 6.17
N ASP A 179 -18.65 7.39 4.94
CA ASP A 179 -17.36 6.76 4.62
C ASP A 179 -16.18 7.69 4.95
N ASN A 180 -16.23 8.95 4.48
CA ASN A 180 -15.21 9.96 4.74
C ASN A 180 -15.01 10.32 6.23
N SER A 181 -16.05 10.15 7.05
CA SER A 181 -15.99 10.40 8.50
C SER A 181 -15.46 9.20 9.29
N ASN A 182 -15.57 8.00 8.71
CA ASN A 182 -15.10 6.75 9.30
C ASN A 182 -13.72 6.33 8.79
N GLU A 183 -13.27 6.85 7.66
CA GLU A 183 -12.02 6.50 7.00
C GLU A 183 -11.27 7.79 6.63
N CYS A 184 -9.98 7.87 6.98
CA CYS A 184 -9.11 9.04 6.78
C CYS A 184 -8.76 9.31 5.30
N TYR A 185 -9.65 9.04 4.34
CA TYR A 185 -9.39 9.21 2.90
C TYR A 185 -9.00 10.64 2.53
N HIS A 186 -9.55 11.61 3.25
CA HIS A 186 -9.30 13.03 3.04
C HIS A 186 -7.96 13.52 3.65
N CYS A 187 -7.34 12.73 4.54
CA CYS A 187 -6.17 13.14 5.31
C CYS A 187 -4.91 13.29 4.46
N SER A 188 -4.82 12.59 3.33
CA SER A 188 -3.73 12.74 2.35
C SER A 188 -3.91 13.97 1.45
N ALA A 189 -5.14 14.47 1.29
CA ALA A 189 -5.48 15.50 0.30
C ALA A 189 -5.73 16.90 0.90
N THR A 190 -6.16 17.01 2.16
CA THR A 190 -6.75 18.25 2.69
C THR A 190 -5.89 18.96 3.76
N PRO A 191 -5.31 18.28 4.75
CA PRO A 191 -4.55 18.94 5.82
C PRO A 191 -3.03 18.86 5.56
N PRO A 192 -2.33 19.98 5.26
CA PRO A 192 -0.88 19.98 5.06
C PRO A 192 -0.07 19.66 6.34
N ASP A 193 -0.71 19.75 7.51
CA ASP A 193 -0.11 19.54 8.82
C ASP A 193 -0.37 18.13 9.41
N ILE A 194 -1.23 17.33 8.77
CA ILE A 194 -1.38 15.92 9.16
C ILE A 194 -0.25 15.13 8.50
N PRO A 195 0.60 14.42 9.26
CA PRO A 195 1.78 13.79 8.71
C PRO A 195 1.46 12.73 7.65
N PRO A 196 2.34 12.53 6.64
CA PRO A 196 2.22 11.45 5.64
C PRO A 196 2.12 10.03 6.23
N PHE A 197 2.47 9.85 7.51
CA PHE A 197 2.36 8.56 8.19
C PHE A 197 0.94 8.24 8.69
N LEU A 198 0.03 9.23 8.71
CA LEU A 198 -1.37 9.11 9.13
C LEU A 198 -2.25 8.79 7.90
N ASN A 199 -1.84 7.79 7.13
CA ASN A 199 -2.59 7.27 5.97
C ASN A 199 -3.49 6.12 6.44
N LEU A 200 -4.58 5.80 5.73
CA LEU A 200 -5.45 4.65 6.00
C LEU A 200 -4.67 3.33 6.12
N GLU A 201 -3.56 3.20 5.41
CA GLU A 201 -2.62 2.06 5.50
C GLU A 201 -1.86 1.96 6.84
N SER A 202 -1.99 2.96 7.71
CA SER A 202 -1.35 3.02 9.03
C SER A 202 -2.28 2.66 10.18
N PHE A 203 -3.56 2.44 9.89
CA PHE A 203 -4.60 2.10 10.85
C PHE A 203 -5.08 0.67 10.58
N ASP A 204 -5.34 -0.07 11.65
CA ASP A 204 -6.12 -1.30 11.56
C ASP A 204 -7.55 -0.99 11.99
N SER A 205 -8.55 -1.39 11.20
CA SER A 205 -9.96 -1.03 11.40
C SER A 205 -10.80 -2.28 11.56
N ASP A 206 -11.29 -2.51 12.77
CA ASP A 206 -12.23 -3.59 13.05
C ASP A 206 -13.67 -3.12 12.79
N LEU A 207 -14.35 -3.76 11.84
CA LEU A 207 -15.80 -3.63 11.69
C LEU A 207 -16.47 -4.56 12.71
N LYS A 208 -16.92 -4.00 13.83
CA LYS A 208 -17.50 -4.78 14.92
C LYS A 208 -18.87 -4.23 15.30
N ASP A 209 -19.90 -5.06 15.16
CA ASP A 209 -21.29 -4.68 15.46
C ASP A 209 -21.70 -3.40 14.68
N GLY A 210 -22.32 -2.42 15.32
CA GLY A 210 -22.74 -1.14 14.73
C GLY A 210 -21.68 -0.03 14.70
N HIS A 211 -20.40 -0.33 14.97
CA HIS A 211 -19.33 0.67 15.01
C HIS A 211 -18.06 0.22 14.27
N ILE A 212 -17.17 1.18 14.03
CA ILE A 212 -15.84 0.97 13.44
C ILE A 212 -14.81 1.31 14.50
N GLN A 213 -13.93 0.37 14.82
CA GLN A 213 -12.86 0.56 15.79
C GLN A 213 -11.52 0.72 15.07
N GLN A 214 -10.97 1.93 15.07
CA GLN A 214 -9.63 2.20 14.54
C GLN A 214 -8.55 1.99 15.62
N ASN A 215 -7.54 1.20 15.29
CA ASN A 215 -6.37 0.89 16.10
C ASN A 215 -5.16 1.68 15.56
N VAL A 216 -4.69 2.65 16.34
CA VAL A 216 -3.61 3.60 15.95
C VAL A 216 -2.24 3.19 16.52
N ALA A 217 -2.20 2.14 17.37
CA ALA A 217 -0.97 1.70 18.04
C ALA A 217 -0.15 0.75 17.16
N SER A 218 1.17 0.91 17.16
CA SER A 218 2.10 -0.02 16.50
C SER A 218 2.12 -1.34 17.27
N THR A 219 2.23 -2.48 16.57
CA THR A 219 2.34 -3.79 17.22
C THR A 219 3.70 -3.94 17.94
N GLN A 220 3.79 -4.81 18.95
CA GLN A 220 5.04 -5.04 19.70
C GLN A 220 6.24 -5.41 18.80
N VAL A 221 6.00 -6.12 17.69
CA VAL A 221 7.03 -6.48 16.70
C VAL A 221 7.50 -5.22 15.96
N GLN A 222 6.58 -4.35 15.55
CA GLN A 222 6.91 -3.07 14.90
C GLN A 222 7.67 -2.12 15.84
N GLU A 223 7.33 -2.10 17.13
CA GLU A 223 8.06 -1.29 18.12
C GLU A 223 9.48 -1.83 18.36
N PHE A 224 9.64 -3.15 18.45
CA PHE A 224 10.94 -3.81 18.62
C PHE A 224 11.88 -3.57 17.43
N GLU A 225 11.34 -3.48 16.22
CA GLU A 225 12.09 -3.17 14.99
C GLU A 225 12.29 -1.67 14.74
N GLY A 226 11.81 -0.80 15.64
CA GLY A 226 11.90 0.65 15.46
C GLY A 226 10.97 1.22 14.38
N LEU A 227 10.01 0.44 13.90
CA LEU A 227 8.99 0.77 12.89
C LEU A 227 7.74 1.43 13.51
N SER A 228 7.89 2.09 14.65
CA SER A 228 6.80 2.86 15.27
C SER A 228 6.53 4.15 14.50
N VAL A 229 5.34 4.72 14.68
CA VAL A 229 4.97 6.04 14.11
C VAL A 229 6.04 7.12 14.40
N HIS A 230 6.62 7.09 15.60
CA HIS A 230 7.69 8.01 16.00
C HIS A 230 9.03 7.67 15.32
N GLY A 231 9.34 6.39 15.12
CA GLY A 231 10.52 5.94 14.39
C GLY A 231 10.52 6.40 12.92
N PHE A 232 9.38 6.29 12.24
CA PHE A 232 9.21 6.79 10.87
C PHE A 232 9.33 8.31 10.78
N ALA A 233 8.79 9.06 11.74
CA ALA A 233 8.93 10.52 11.77
C ALA A 233 10.41 10.95 11.92
N ILE A 234 11.19 10.23 12.73
CA ILE A 234 12.63 10.47 12.89
C ILE A 234 13.38 10.10 11.61
N LEU A 235 13.10 8.94 11.01
CA LEU A 235 13.70 8.52 9.75
C LEU A 235 13.45 9.53 8.63
N HIS A 236 12.20 9.95 8.46
CA HIS A 236 11.84 10.96 7.47
C HIS A 236 12.58 12.29 7.71
N LYS A 237 12.76 12.70 8.96
CA LYS A 237 13.52 13.90 9.32
C LYS A 237 15.01 13.77 9.01
N ILE A 238 15.60 12.60 9.22
CA ILE A 238 17.00 12.30 8.83
C ILE A 238 17.15 12.37 7.30
N THR A 239 16.17 11.85 6.56
CA THR A 239 16.18 11.85 5.09
C THR A 239 16.05 13.25 4.49
N THR A 240 15.13 14.07 5.00
CA THR A 240 14.75 15.35 4.39
C THR A 240 15.55 16.57 4.89
N SER A 241 16.29 16.43 6.00
CA SER A 241 17.00 17.54 6.61
C SER A 241 18.33 17.87 5.92
N LYS A 242 18.54 19.15 5.59
CA LYS A 242 19.83 19.66 5.07
C LYS A 242 20.87 19.93 6.18
N SER A 243 20.51 19.75 7.44
CA SER A 243 21.39 20.07 8.58
C SER A 243 22.42 18.97 8.82
N ALA A 244 23.68 19.37 9.06
CA ALA A 244 24.75 18.44 9.44
C ALA A 244 24.45 17.67 10.74
N LEU A 245 23.62 18.24 11.63
CA LEU A 245 23.20 17.58 12.87
C LEU A 245 22.35 16.33 12.60
N TRP A 246 21.55 16.32 11.53
CA TRP A 246 20.65 15.22 11.19
C TRP A 246 21.24 14.25 10.15
N ASN A 247 22.41 14.59 9.58
CA ASN A 247 23.07 13.77 8.59
C ASN A 247 23.89 12.66 9.28
N PRO A 248 23.58 11.37 9.04
CA PRO A 248 24.26 10.26 9.70
C PRO A 248 25.73 10.13 9.28
N ASP A 249 26.14 10.65 8.14
CA ASP A 249 27.56 10.64 7.75
C ASP A 249 28.37 11.76 8.38
N ARG A 250 27.70 12.80 8.91
CA ARG A 250 28.34 13.92 9.63
C ARG A 250 28.12 13.89 11.14
N ASN A 251 27.14 13.12 11.63
CA ASN A 251 26.83 12.95 13.04
C ASN A 251 27.08 11.50 13.49
N PRO A 252 28.20 11.22 14.20
CA PRO A 252 28.53 9.88 14.68
C PRO A 252 27.48 9.25 15.59
N VAL A 253 26.73 10.06 16.36
CA VAL A 253 25.70 9.56 17.28
C VAL A 253 24.52 9.01 16.49
N ILE A 254 24.04 9.76 15.49
CA ILE A 254 22.97 9.27 14.61
C ILE A 254 23.47 8.06 13.82
N LYS A 255 24.71 8.09 13.31
CA LYS A 255 25.29 6.95 12.60
C LYS A 255 25.31 5.67 13.44
N ALA A 256 25.73 5.79 14.70
CA ALA A 256 25.84 4.67 15.62
C ALA A 256 24.50 4.02 15.94
N VAL A 257 23.39 4.73 15.75
CA VAL A 257 22.03 4.21 15.90
C VAL A 257 21.49 3.67 14.58
N VAL A 258 21.51 4.49 13.52
CA VAL A 258 20.87 4.18 12.23
C VAL A 258 21.59 3.05 11.50
N LYS A 259 22.93 3.02 11.55
CA LYS A 259 23.71 2.03 10.80
C LYS A 259 23.41 0.59 11.25
N PRO A 260 23.61 0.21 12.52
CA PRO A 260 23.43 -1.18 12.93
C PRO A 260 21.95 -1.61 12.94
N LEU A 261 21.02 -0.70 13.25
CA LEU A 261 19.60 -1.04 13.39
C LEU A 261 18.86 -1.14 12.05
N ILE A 262 19.25 -0.35 11.06
CA ILE A 262 18.47 -0.20 9.82
C ILE A 262 19.35 -0.42 8.60
N TYR A 263 20.44 0.33 8.47
CA TYR A 263 21.29 0.27 7.27
C TYR A 263 21.85 -1.15 7.06
N ASP A 264 22.49 -1.74 8.07
CA ASP A 264 23.16 -3.04 7.94
C ASP A 264 22.17 -4.19 7.67
N HIS A 265 20.87 -3.97 7.92
CA HIS A 265 19.84 -4.95 7.59
C HIS A 265 19.55 -4.98 6.07
N PHE A 266 19.42 -3.81 5.45
CA PHE A 266 18.96 -3.66 4.06
C PHE A 266 20.08 -3.38 3.03
N CYS A 267 21.25 -2.95 3.48
CA CYS A 267 22.37 -2.54 2.64
C CYS A 267 23.55 -3.52 2.73
N ALA A 268 24.38 -3.53 1.69
CA ALA A 268 25.57 -4.37 1.58
C ALA A 268 26.74 -3.84 2.43
N GLY A 269 26.83 -2.52 2.58
CA GLY A 269 27.94 -1.87 3.27
C GLY A 269 28.25 -0.49 2.71
N THR A 270 29.04 0.26 3.46
CA THR A 270 29.44 1.63 3.15
C THR A 270 30.75 1.72 2.38
N HIS A 271 31.51 0.62 2.29
CA HIS A 271 32.76 0.53 1.56
C HIS A 271 33.04 -0.89 1.06
N GLU A 272 33.99 -1.02 0.13
CA GLU A 272 34.31 -2.28 -0.55
C GLU A 272 34.55 -3.48 0.38
N GLY A 273 35.31 -3.29 1.47
CA GLY A 273 35.57 -4.36 2.45
C GLY A 273 34.30 -4.96 3.07
N GLU A 274 33.35 -4.13 3.53
CA GLU A 274 32.06 -4.59 4.07
C GLU A 274 31.25 -5.32 2.99
N ILE A 275 31.20 -4.75 1.80
CA ILE A 275 30.44 -5.29 0.66
C ILE A 275 30.97 -6.67 0.28
N ARG A 276 32.29 -6.82 0.10
CA ARG A 276 32.90 -8.12 -0.25
C ARG A 276 32.64 -9.18 0.81
N GLN A 277 32.77 -8.82 2.09
CA GLN A 277 32.48 -9.75 3.18
C GLN A 277 31.01 -10.22 3.14
N ARG A 278 30.08 -9.30 2.86
CA ARG A 278 28.66 -9.61 2.84
C ARG A 278 28.25 -10.41 1.60
N VAL A 279 28.80 -10.09 0.43
CA VAL A 279 28.62 -10.87 -0.80
C VAL A 279 29.16 -12.29 -0.63
N ALA A 280 30.33 -12.46 -0.01
CA ALA A 280 30.87 -13.78 0.31
C ALA A 280 29.92 -14.57 1.20
N GLY A 281 29.39 -13.96 2.27
CA GLY A 281 28.40 -14.60 3.14
C GLY A 281 27.12 -15.03 2.41
N ILE A 282 26.63 -14.23 1.46
CA ILE A 282 25.47 -14.60 0.62
C ILE A 282 25.80 -15.80 -0.28
N ARG A 283 27.01 -15.87 -0.85
CA ARG A 283 27.44 -17.02 -1.65
C ARG A 283 27.61 -18.28 -0.80
N ASP A 284 28.14 -18.16 0.41
CA ASP A 284 28.30 -19.28 1.35
C ASP A 284 26.95 -19.93 1.72
N LEU A 285 25.85 -19.16 1.68
CA LEU A 285 24.49 -19.67 1.86
C LEU A 285 23.95 -20.45 0.65
N GLY A 286 24.62 -20.40 -0.51
CA GLY A 286 24.23 -21.11 -1.74
C GLY A 286 23.61 -20.24 -2.83
N PHE A 287 23.47 -18.93 -2.63
CA PHE A 287 22.99 -18.02 -3.68
C PHE A 287 23.94 -18.00 -4.87
N SER A 288 23.38 -17.91 -6.08
CA SER A 288 24.15 -17.89 -7.33
C SER A 288 24.98 -16.61 -7.51
N GLY A 289 24.56 -15.52 -6.87
CA GLY A 289 25.23 -14.23 -6.93
C GLY A 289 24.38 -13.12 -6.30
N VAL A 290 24.75 -11.88 -6.61
CA VAL A 290 24.08 -10.68 -6.11
C VAL A 290 23.65 -9.75 -7.24
N ILE A 291 22.66 -8.91 -6.94
CA ILE A 291 22.37 -7.69 -7.68
C ILE A 291 22.82 -6.54 -6.79
N LEU A 292 23.87 -5.81 -7.18
CA LEU A 292 24.41 -4.71 -6.40
C LEU A 292 24.01 -3.37 -7.03
N ALA A 293 23.38 -2.51 -6.23
CA ALA A 293 22.93 -1.18 -6.63
C ALA A 293 23.72 -0.10 -5.89
N TYR A 294 24.21 0.90 -6.62
CA TYR A 294 24.71 2.13 -5.99
C TYR A 294 23.52 2.98 -5.53
N GLY A 295 23.46 3.31 -4.24
CA GLY A 295 22.26 3.84 -3.59
C GLY A 295 21.87 5.27 -3.95
N LYS A 296 22.73 6.01 -4.67
CA LYS A 296 22.49 7.41 -5.04
C LYS A 296 21.31 7.53 -6.02
N GLU A 297 20.28 8.27 -5.62
CA GLU A 297 19.09 8.55 -6.43
C GLU A 297 18.55 9.97 -6.17
N VAL A 298 17.71 10.48 -7.09
CA VAL A 298 17.00 11.75 -6.92
C VAL A 298 15.50 11.48 -6.89
N VAL A 299 14.83 11.83 -5.78
CA VAL A 299 13.37 11.70 -5.67
C VAL A 299 12.67 12.86 -6.34
N VAL A 300 11.81 12.57 -7.32
CA VAL A 300 10.93 13.56 -7.95
C VAL A 300 9.70 13.77 -7.08
N TYR A 301 9.61 14.91 -6.41
CA TYR A 301 8.39 15.34 -5.71
C TYR A 301 7.55 16.22 -6.64
N ASP A 302 6.22 15.99 -6.61
CA ASP A 302 5.11 16.81 -7.11
C ASP A 302 5.42 17.88 -8.20
N ARG A 303 4.72 17.77 -9.34
CA ARG A 303 4.71 18.74 -10.45
C ARG A 303 4.49 20.20 -10.00
N SER A 304 3.85 20.42 -8.84
CA SER A 304 3.57 21.74 -8.29
C SER A 304 4.75 22.43 -7.57
N LYS A 305 5.79 21.69 -7.16
CA LYS A 305 6.95 22.20 -6.42
C LYS A 305 8.21 22.39 -7.26
N CYS A 306 8.14 22.18 -8.57
CA CYS A 306 9.14 22.73 -9.49
C CYS A 306 8.93 24.25 -9.54
N SER A 307 9.48 24.96 -8.55
CA SER A 307 9.84 26.36 -8.72
C SER A 307 10.68 26.50 -9.99
N ASN A 308 10.60 27.66 -10.63
CA ASN A 308 11.52 28.14 -11.68
C ASN A 308 12.98 28.27 -11.17
N ASP A 309 13.41 27.42 -10.24
CA ASP A 309 14.79 27.37 -9.78
C ASP A 309 15.65 27.03 -10.99
N ALA A 310 16.66 27.88 -11.21
CA ALA A 310 17.48 27.90 -12.41
C ALA A 310 17.90 26.47 -12.80
N ILE A 311 17.58 26.08 -14.03
CA ILE A 311 18.14 24.90 -14.68
C ILE A 311 19.66 24.98 -14.48
N PRO A 312 20.29 24.02 -13.79
CA PRO A 312 21.74 24.02 -13.57
C PRO A 312 22.49 24.24 -14.89
N LEU A 313 23.64 24.93 -14.83
CA LEU A 313 24.42 25.19 -16.04
C LEU A 313 24.85 23.86 -16.67
N VAL A 314 24.98 23.80 -18.01
CA VAL A 314 25.37 22.58 -18.76
C VAL A 314 26.62 21.89 -18.17
N ARG A 315 27.56 22.66 -17.58
CA ARG A 315 28.75 22.12 -16.91
C ARG A 315 28.44 21.33 -15.64
N GLU A 316 27.44 21.74 -14.86
CA GLU A 316 27.04 21.04 -13.63
C GLU A 316 26.38 19.69 -13.95
N HIS A 317 25.69 19.57 -15.11
CA HIS A 317 25.12 18.31 -15.58
C HIS A 317 26.18 17.25 -15.92
N ASP A 318 27.27 17.65 -16.58
CA ASP A 318 28.34 16.73 -16.99
C ASP A 318 29.10 16.16 -15.76
N GLU A 319 29.25 16.96 -14.70
CA GLU A 319 29.87 16.52 -13.45
C GLU A 319 29.00 15.51 -12.69
N GLU A 320 27.67 15.71 -12.63
CA GLU A 320 26.75 14.76 -11.99
C GLU A 320 26.76 13.39 -12.70
N ILE A 321 26.72 13.39 -14.04
CA ILE A 321 26.81 12.17 -14.85
C ILE A 321 28.15 11.48 -14.62
N GLY A 322 29.27 12.22 -14.58
CA GLY A 322 30.59 11.66 -14.33
C GLY A 322 30.74 11.02 -12.94
N LEU A 323 30.15 11.63 -11.90
CA LEU A 323 30.11 11.04 -10.56
C LEU A 323 29.26 9.77 -10.52
N TRP A 324 28.12 9.78 -11.21
CA TRP A 324 27.25 8.60 -11.33
C TRP A 324 27.91 7.47 -12.11
N GLU A 325 28.60 7.77 -13.21
CA GLU A 325 29.39 6.81 -13.99
C GLU A 325 30.44 6.16 -13.09
N LYS A 326 31.22 6.99 -12.36
CA LYS A 326 32.24 6.51 -11.44
C LYS A 326 31.69 5.55 -10.38
N GLY A 327 30.57 5.91 -9.72
CA GLY A 327 29.96 5.03 -8.71
C GLY A 327 29.49 3.68 -9.27
N ASN A 328 28.95 3.66 -10.50
CA ASN A 328 28.56 2.42 -11.17
C ASN A 328 29.77 1.58 -11.60
N LEU A 329 30.85 2.20 -12.07
CA LEU A 329 32.10 1.50 -12.40
C LEU A 329 32.78 0.93 -11.14
N GLU A 330 32.76 1.65 -10.03
CA GLU A 330 33.21 1.15 -8.72
C GLU A 330 32.34 -0.03 -8.26
N THR A 331 31.03 0.04 -8.50
CA THR A 331 30.12 -1.08 -8.23
C THR A 331 30.51 -2.32 -9.04
N ILE A 332 30.72 -2.18 -10.35
CA ILE A 332 31.21 -3.26 -11.21
C ILE A 332 32.56 -3.79 -10.70
N ALA A 333 33.41 -2.92 -10.14
CA ALA A 333 34.70 -3.31 -9.56
C ALA A 333 34.57 -4.30 -8.37
N MET A 334 33.41 -4.31 -7.72
CA MET A 334 33.08 -5.18 -6.60
C MET A 334 32.31 -6.44 -7.00
N LEU A 335 31.74 -6.48 -8.21
CA LEU A 335 30.98 -7.62 -8.73
C LEU A 335 31.88 -8.77 -9.21
N GLU A 336 31.34 -9.98 -9.14
CA GLU A 336 31.95 -11.23 -9.60
C GLU A 336 31.20 -11.83 -10.82
N ASP A 337 31.68 -12.98 -11.32
CA ASP A 337 31.11 -13.68 -12.48
C ASP A 337 29.58 -13.83 -12.35
N LYS A 338 28.84 -13.40 -13.39
CA LYS A 338 27.38 -13.47 -13.51
C LYS A 338 26.58 -12.63 -12.53
N ASP A 339 27.20 -11.81 -11.68
CA ASP A 339 26.46 -10.86 -10.87
C ASP A 339 25.78 -9.78 -11.74
N PHE A 340 24.88 -9.03 -11.11
CA PHE A 340 24.18 -7.93 -11.74
C PHE A 340 24.57 -6.60 -11.11
N LEU A 341 24.78 -5.59 -11.95
CA LEU A 341 24.70 -4.19 -11.58
C LEU A 341 23.23 -3.75 -11.71
N ALA A 342 22.68 -3.13 -10.67
CA ALA A 342 21.42 -2.40 -10.77
C ALA A 342 21.69 -0.89 -10.88
N VAL A 343 21.06 -0.25 -11.86
CA VAL A 343 21.30 1.13 -12.23
C VAL A 343 19.98 1.92 -12.15
N LYS A 344 20.01 3.07 -11.47
CA LYS A 344 18.94 4.08 -11.49
C LYS A 344 19.39 5.27 -12.32
N LEU A 345 18.56 5.68 -13.28
CA LEU A 345 18.92 6.73 -14.22
C LEU A 345 18.74 8.13 -13.60
N THR A 346 17.82 8.31 -12.66
CA THR A 346 17.69 9.59 -11.93
C THR A 346 18.94 9.92 -11.11
N GLY A 347 19.70 8.90 -10.69
CA GLY A 347 20.97 9.08 -9.99
C GLY A 347 22.04 9.81 -10.81
N ALA A 348 21.86 9.92 -12.14
CA ALA A 348 22.74 10.65 -13.04
C ALA A 348 22.59 12.18 -12.96
N GLY A 349 21.68 12.68 -12.11
CA GLY A 349 21.55 14.09 -11.79
C GLY A 349 20.19 14.69 -12.15
N ILE A 350 19.97 15.92 -11.70
CA ILE A 350 18.68 16.60 -11.86
C ILE A 350 18.42 16.99 -13.32
N GLY A 351 19.49 17.24 -14.10
CA GLY A 351 19.39 17.52 -15.54
C GLY A 351 18.87 16.33 -16.35
N VAL A 352 19.41 15.15 -16.08
CA VAL A 352 18.94 13.89 -16.69
C VAL A 352 17.50 13.62 -16.27
N THR A 353 17.19 13.78 -14.98
CA THR A 353 15.83 13.61 -14.45
C THR A 353 14.83 14.55 -15.13
N ASN A 354 15.15 15.85 -15.25
CA ASN A 354 14.31 16.82 -15.94
C ASN A 354 14.13 16.47 -17.42
N THR A 355 15.19 16.01 -18.09
CA THR A 355 15.12 15.55 -19.48
C THR A 355 14.16 14.38 -19.62
N MET A 356 14.24 13.39 -18.72
CA MET A 356 13.33 12.23 -18.70
C MET A 356 11.88 12.65 -18.47
N MET A 357 11.61 13.57 -17.53
CA MET A 357 10.26 14.06 -17.22
C MET A 357 9.59 14.76 -18.41
N HIS A 358 10.37 15.42 -19.26
CA HIS A 358 9.89 16.15 -20.43
C HIS A 358 9.97 15.33 -21.73
N ASN A 359 10.30 14.03 -21.66
CA ASN A 359 10.53 13.16 -22.81
C ASN A 359 11.57 13.74 -23.79
N GLY A 360 12.63 14.36 -23.26
CA GLY A 360 13.75 14.85 -24.05
C GLY A 360 14.59 13.72 -24.62
N GLU A 361 15.49 14.06 -25.55
CA GLU A 361 16.41 13.09 -26.14
C GLU A 361 17.45 12.62 -25.10
N LEU A 362 17.90 11.37 -25.26
CA LEU A 362 18.97 10.80 -24.44
C LEU A 362 20.24 11.67 -24.52
N PRO A 363 20.73 12.24 -23.40
CA PRO A 363 21.94 13.03 -23.40
C PRO A 363 23.15 12.22 -23.87
N VAL A 364 23.98 12.81 -24.74
CA VAL A 364 25.16 12.13 -25.33
C VAL A 364 26.14 11.68 -24.26
N GLN A 365 26.32 12.48 -23.20
CA GLN A 365 27.18 12.15 -22.07
C GLN A 365 26.66 10.94 -21.28
N LEU A 366 25.35 10.87 -21.06
CA LEU A 366 24.73 9.71 -20.39
C LEU A 366 24.87 8.44 -21.25
N ASP A 367 24.67 8.55 -22.57
CA ASP A 367 24.85 7.42 -23.49
C ASP A 367 26.30 6.89 -23.46
N ARG A 368 27.29 7.79 -23.43
CA ARG A 368 28.71 7.43 -23.27
C ARG A 368 29.01 6.78 -21.92
N ALA A 369 28.43 7.28 -20.83
CA ALA A 369 28.61 6.70 -19.50
C ALA A 369 28.02 5.28 -19.44
N VAL A 370 26.82 5.07 -19.98
CA VAL A 370 26.21 3.73 -20.06
C VAL A 370 27.01 2.80 -20.96
N ASP A 371 27.62 3.30 -22.04
CA ASP A 371 28.55 2.52 -22.86
C ASP A 371 29.78 2.04 -22.07
N ALA A 372 30.39 2.93 -21.27
CA ALA A 372 31.52 2.58 -20.42
C ALA A 372 31.12 1.50 -19.39
N ILE A 373 29.98 1.68 -18.74
CA ILE A 373 29.40 0.73 -17.77
C ILE A 373 29.10 -0.62 -18.44
N ALA A 374 28.46 -0.63 -19.62
CA ALA A 374 28.13 -1.85 -20.37
C ALA A 374 29.39 -2.62 -20.80
N ASN A 375 30.44 -1.92 -21.23
CA ASN A 375 31.70 -2.55 -21.59
C ASN A 375 32.41 -3.14 -20.38
N ALA A 376 32.44 -2.44 -19.25
CA ALA A 376 33.02 -2.94 -18.00
C ALA A 376 32.26 -4.17 -17.48
N ALA A 377 30.92 -4.14 -17.51
CA ALA A 377 30.08 -5.27 -17.09
C ALA A 377 30.34 -6.50 -17.98
N ARG A 378 30.39 -6.32 -19.31
CA ARG A 378 30.69 -7.41 -20.25
C ARG A 378 32.07 -8.03 -20.00
N GLN A 379 33.10 -7.22 -19.75
CA GLN A 379 34.46 -7.71 -19.47
C GLN A 379 34.52 -8.58 -18.21
N ARG A 380 33.64 -8.32 -17.22
CA ARG A 380 33.52 -9.11 -15.99
C ARG A 380 32.49 -10.22 -16.05
N ASN A 381 31.89 -10.46 -17.22
CA ASN A 381 30.76 -11.38 -17.38
C ASN A 381 29.60 -11.08 -16.41
N CYS A 382 29.42 -9.81 -16.06
CA CYS A 382 28.30 -9.29 -15.28
C CYS A 382 27.18 -8.82 -16.23
N ARG A 383 25.99 -8.61 -15.66
CA ARG A 383 24.81 -8.09 -16.37
C ARG A 383 24.31 -6.81 -15.72
N ILE A 384 23.44 -6.08 -16.42
CA ILE A 384 22.94 -4.78 -15.99
C ILE A 384 21.42 -4.84 -15.95
N ILE A 385 20.84 -4.38 -14.85
CA ILE A 385 19.42 -4.15 -14.69
C ILE A 385 19.22 -2.64 -14.60
N ILE A 386 18.46 -2.07 -15.54
CA ILE A 386 17.97 -0.71 -15.39
C ILE A 386 16.72 -0.79 -14.52
N ASP A 387 16.81 -0.25 -13.31
CA ASP A 387 15.71 -0.25 -12.36
C ASP A 387 14.59 0.68 -12.85
N SER A 388 13.36 0.27 -12.55
CA SER A 388 12.20 1.14 -12.77
C SER A 388 12.07 2.17 -11.65
N GLU A 389 11.53 3.31 -12.01
CA GLU A 389 11.39 4.49 -11.16
C GLU A 389 9.93 5.00 -11.20
N GLN A 390 9.68 6.24 -10.82
CA GLN A 390 8.33 6.82 -10.82
C GLN A 390 7.77 6.93 -12.24
N GLN A 391 6.45 6.88 -12.38
CA GLN A 391 5.76 7.00 -13.67
C GLN A 391 6.15 8.26 -14.47
N ALA A 392 6.55 9.34 -13.78
CA ALA A 392 6.96 10.59 -14.40
C ALA A 392 8.20 10.46 -15.32
N VAL A 393 9.09 9.51 -15.03
CA VAL A 393 10.34 9.28 -15.80
C VAL A 393 10.37 7.93 -16.50
N GLN A 394 9.51 6.99 -16.10
CA GLN A 394 9.56 5.60 -16.56
C GLN A 394 9.47 5.43 -18.09
N LYS A 395 8.73 6.30 -18.78
CA LYS A 395 8.66 6.24 -20.25
C LYS A 395 10.02 6.45 -20.90
N SER A 396 10.76 7.47 -20.47
CA SER A 396 12.11 7.76 -20.99
C SER A 396 13.09 6.64 -20.61
N ILE A 397 12.98 6.10 -19.40
CA ILE A 397 13.76 4.93 -18.95
C ILE A 397 13.52 3.73 -19.88
N ASP A 398 12.26 3.41 -20.19
CA ASP A 398 11.90 2.31 -21.08
C ASP A 398 12.48 2.53 -22.49
N GLU A 399 12.28 3.72 -23.08
CA GLU A 399 12.75 4.06 -24.43
C GLU A 399 14.28 4.00 -24.55
N TRP A 400 15.00 4.55 -23.57
CA TRP A 400 16.46 4.55 -23.56
C TRP A 400 17.02 3.15 -23.29
N THR A 401 16.39 2.38 -22.40
CA THR A 401 16.80 0.99 -22.14
C THR A 401 16.61 0.11 -23.38
N ILE A 402 15.52 0.28 -24.12
CA ILE A 402 15.32 -0.42 -25.41
C ILE A 402 16.43 -0.05 -26.42
N ARG A 403 16.84 1.22 -26.48
CA ARG A 403 17.97 1.65 -27.32
C ARG A 403 19.26 0.92 -26.95
N TRP A 404 19.55 0.74 -25.67
CA TRP A 404 20.74 0.00 -25.25
C TRP A 404 20.60 -1.52 -25.44
N MET A 405 19.41 -2.09 -25.25
CA MET A 405 19.15 -3.50 -25.56
C MET A 405 19.34 -3.81 -27.05
N ARG A 406 18.89 -2.93 -27.96
CA ARG A 406 19.17 -3.03 -29.40
C ARG A 406 20.66 -3.12 -29.71
N LYS A 407 21.49 -2.38 -28.96
CA LYS A 407 22.94 -2.34 -29.15
C LYS A 407 23.63 -3.56 -28.55
N TYR A 408 23.20 -4.02 -27.37
CA TYR A 408 23.97 -4.94 -26.55
C TYR A 408 23.38 -6.35 -26.40
N ASN A 409 22.09 -6.55 -26.67
CA ASN A 409 21.41 -7.85 -26.54
C ASN A 409 21.22 -8.56 -27.89
N THR A 410 22.16 -8.39 -28.82
CA THR A 410 22.06 -8.93 -30.19
C THR A 410 22.54 -10.37 -30.30
N GLN A 411 23.45 -10.81 -29.43
CA GLN A 411 24.04 -12.15 -29.45
C GLN A 411 24.29 -12.68 -28.04
N GLY A 412 24.23 -14.00 -27.86
CA GLY A 412 24.57 -14.64 -26.59
C GLY A 412 23.52 -14.44 -25.50
N GLU A 413 23.95 -14.37 -24.24
CA GLU A 413 23.10 -13.98 -23.11
C GLU A 413 22.91 -12.46 -23.11
N PRO A 414 21.69 -11.95 -22.84
CA PRO A 414 21.45 -10.52 -22.82
C PRO A 414 22.24 -9.83 -21.71
N LEU A 415 22.84 -8.69 -22.03
CA LEU A 415 23.61 -7.90 -21.08
C LEU A 415 22.70 -6.99 -20.25
N ILE A 416 21.71 -6.35 -20.90
CA ILE A 416 20.89 -5.29 -20.31
C ILE A 416 19.45 -5.77 -20.14
N TYR A 417 18.91 -5.56 -18.95
CA TYR A 417 17.55 -5.91 -18.58
C TYR A 417 16.76 -4.62 -18.31
N ASN A 418 15.53 -4.55 -18.80
CA ASN A 418 14.57 -3.51 -18.41
C ASN A 418 13.72 -3.99 -17.23
N THR A 419 13.27 -3.09 -16.35
CA THR A 419 12.40 -3.47 -15.22
C THR A 419 10.93 -3.18 -15.53
N LEU A 420 10.09 -4.21 -15.49
CA LEU A 420 8.65 -4.13 -15.72
C LEU A 420 7.88 -4.16 -14.40
N GLN A 421 6.98 -3.18 -14.19
CA GLN A 421 6.22 -3.02 -12.94
C GLN A 421 4.77 -3.48 -13.09
N ALA A 422 4.45 -4.70 -12.64
CA ALA A 422 3.16 -5.37 -12.84
C ALA A 422 1.94 -4.68 -12.20
N TYR A 423 2.12 -3.75 -11.25
CA TYR A 423 1.03 -2.95 -10.69
C TYR A 423 0.40 -1.96 -11.69
N LEU A 424 1.06 -1.67 -12.82
CA LEU A 424 0.53 -0.77 -13.84
C LEU A 424 -0.42 -1.53 -14.76
N LYS A 425 -1.58 -0.94 -15.07
CA LYS A 425 -2.60 -1.51 -15.95
C LYS A 425 -2.08 -1.78 -17.38
N ASP A 426 -1.02 -1.09 -17.81
CA ASP A 426 -0.41 -1.23 -19.13
C ASP A 426 0.77 -2.23 -19.18
N SER A 427 1.09 -2.92 -18.07
CA SER A 427 2.27 -3.79 -17.99
C SER A 427 2.31 -4.88 -19.06
N ARG A 428 1.17 -5.54 -19.30
CA ARG A 428 1.07 -6.65 -20.25
C ARG A 428 1.16 -6.18 -21.70
N SER A 429 0.50 -5.08 -22.04
CA SER A 429 0.59 -4.49 -23.38
C SER A 429 1.98 -3.92 -23.65
N LYS A 430 2.64 -3.34 -22.63
CA LYS A 430 4.03 -2.89 -22.70
C LYS A 430 4.97 -4.06 -22.98
N LEU A 431 4.85 -5.17 -22.25
CA LEU A 431 5.65 -6.38 -22.49
C LEU A 431 5.46 -6.91 -23.91
N GLN A 432 4.20 -7.03 -24.35
CA GLN A 432 3.86 -7.50 -25.69
C GLN A 432 4.52 -6.60 -26.76
N HIS A 433 4.40 -5.28 -26.62
CA HIS A 433 5.01 -4.33 -27.54
C HIS A 433 6.54 -4.45 -27.59
N GLN A 434 7.20 -4.49 -26.43
CA GLN A 434 8.65 -4.63 -26.35
C GLN A 434 9.14 -5.95 -26.96
N LEU A 435 8.41 -7.05 -26.75
CA LEU A 435 8.75 -8.35 -27.33
C LEU A 435 8.56 -8.37 -28.85
N SER A 436 7.51 -7.72 -29.37
CA SER A 436 7.28 -7.61 -30.82
C SER A 436 8.39 -6.81 -31.48
N LEU A 437 8.82 -5.74 -30.82
CA LEU A 437 9.92 -4.90 -31.28
C LEU A 437 11.24 -5.68 -31.31
N ALA A 438 11.52 -6.45 -30.26
CA ALA A 438 12.69 -7.32 -30.14
C ALA A 438 12.76 -8.36 -31.27
N GLN A 439 11.65 -9.06 -31.52
CA GLN A 439 11.55 -10.05 -32.59
C GLN A 439 11.73 -9.40 -33.97
N LYS A 440 11.07 -8.27 -34.22
CA LYS A 440 11.12 -7.56 -35.51
C LYS A 440 12.52 -7.05 -35.85
N GLU A 441 13.26 -6.59 -34.85
CA GLU A 441 14.55 -5.93 -35.03
C GLU A 441 15.76 -6.84 -34.74
N GLY A 442 15.53 -8.07 -34.24
CA GLY A 442 16.58 -9.08 -34.08
C GLY A 442 17.45 -8.93 -32.83
N TRP A 443 16.89 -8.46 -31.71
CA TRP A 443 17.57 -8.43 -30.41
C TRP A 443 16.78 -9.20 -29.34
N THR A 444 17.43 -9.62 -28.25
CA THR A 444 16.81 -10.41 -27.17
C THR A 444 16.25 -9.49 -26.10
N LEU A 445 14.93 -9.57 -25.84
CA LEU A 445 14.32 -8.89 -24.71
C LEU A 445 14.75 -9.55 -23.39
N ALA A 446 15.15 -8.76 -22.41
CA ALA A 446 15.41 -9.23 -21.07
C ALA A 446 14.70 -8.32 -20.07
N ILE A 447 13.90 -8.91 -19.18
CA ILE A 447 13.11 -8.16 -18.20
C ILE A 447 13.39 -8.61 -16.78
N LYS A 448 13.41 -7.66 -15.85
CA LYS A 448 13.16 -7.90 -14.42
C LYS A 448 11.71 -7.58 -14.13
N LEU A 449 10.94 -8.57 -13.70
CA LEU A 449 9.55 -8.40 -13.33
C LEU A 449 9.43 -8.13 -11.83
N VAL A 450 8.83 -6.99 -11.48
CA VAL A 450 8.48 -6.60 -10.11
C VAL A 450 6.98 -6.27 -10.04
N ARG A 451 6.41 -6.17 -8.84
CA ARG A 451 5.08 -5.55 -8.67
C ARG A 451 5.17 -4.05 -8.89
N GLY A 452 6.00 -3.36 -8.11
CA GLY A 452 6.19 -1.91 -8.16
C GLY A 452 6.59 -1.39 -6.78
N ALA A 453 7.27 -0.24 -6.72
CA ALA A 453 7.78 0.33 -5.48
C ALA A 453 7.35 1.80 -5.23
N TYR A 454 6.57 2.38 -6.14
CA TYR A 454 6.21 3.81 -6.13
C TYR A 454 4.70 4.05 -6.01
N ILE A 455 3.93 3.05 -5.54
CA ILE A 455 2.46 3.06 -5.52
C ILE A 455 1.86 4.30 -4.82
N ASN A 456 2.53 4.82 -3.80
CA ASN A 456 2.05 5.98 -3.02
C ASN A 456 2.30 7.33 -3.70
N ASN A 457 3.21 7.39 -4.67
CA ASN A 457 3.59 8.63 -5.35
C ASN A 457 3.15 8.67 -6.82
N ASP A 458 2.71 7.54 -7.34
CA ASP A 458 2.34 7.36 -8.72
C ASP A 458 0.86 7.66 -8.97
N ILE A 459 0.54 7.95 -10.23
CA ILE A 459 -0.82 8.28 -10.67
C ILE A 459 -1.71 7.04 -10.48
N ARG A 460 -2.65 7.11 -9.53
CA ARG A 460 -3.44 5.99 -9.03
C ARG A 460 -4.30 5.33 -10.11
N GLU A 461 -4.83 6.10 -11.05
CA GLU A 461 -5.74 5.63 -12.11
C GLU A 461 -5.05 4.64 -13.06
N ARG A 462 -3.72 4.75 -13.20
CA ARG A 462 -2.89 3.88 -14.03
C ARG A 462 -2.47 2.59 -13.32
N ILE A 463 -2.71 2.50 -12.02
CA ILE A 463 -2.40 1.33 -11.19
C ILE A 463 -3.65 0.46 -11.10
N HIS A 464 -3.48 -0.85 -11.06
CA HIS A 464 -4.55 -1.81 -10.83
C HIS A 464 -5.39 -1.44 -9.59
N ASP A 465 -6.70 -1.76 -9.62
CA ASP A 465 -7.62 -1.28 -8.60
C ASP A 465 -7.43 -2.03 -7.28
N THR A 466 -7.08 -3.31 -7.34
CA THR A 466 -6.77 -4.13 -6.16
C THR A 466 -5.36 -4.72 -6.18
N LYS A 467 -4.88 -5.14 -5.00
CA LYS A 467 -3.66 -5.94 -4.89
C LYS A 467 -3.79 -7.28 -5.63
N GLN A 468 -4.96 -7.91 -5.59
CA GLN A 468 -5.20 -9.17 -6.29
C GLN A 468 -5.04 -9.00 -7.80
N ASP A 469 -5.53 -7.91 -8.38
CA ASP A 469 -5.34 -7.62 -9.82
C ASP A 469 -3.85 -7.47 -10.18
N THR A 470 -3.07 -6.84 -9.29
CA THR A 470 -1.60 -6.76 -9.45
C THR A 470 -0.95 -8.13 -9.38
N ASP A 471 -1.38 -8.98 -8.45
CA ASP A 471 -0.90 -10.35 -8.30
C ASP A 471 -1.25 -11.21 -9.52
N ASP A 472 -2.46 -11.07 -10.04
CA ASP A 472 -2.94 -11.78 -11.23
C ASP A 472 -2.19 -11.32 -12.48
N CYS A 473 -1.94 -10.01 -12.61
CA CYS A 473 -1.09 -9.45 -13.67
C CYS A 473 0.33 -10.02 -13.61
N TYR A 474 0.97 -9.96 -12.43
CA TYR A 474 2.32 -10.47 -12.19
C TYR A 474 2.42 -11.98 -12.50
N ASN A 475 1.55 -12.78 -11.88
CA ASN A 475 1.53 -14.24 -12.04
C ASN A 475 1.20 -14.64 -13.48
N GLY A 476 0.28 -13.91 -14.13
CA GLY A 476 -0.06 -14.09 -15.53
C GLY A 476 1.14 -13.83 -16.44
N ILE A 477 1.90 -12.75 -16.22
CA ILE A 477 3.11 -12.46 -17.01
C ILE A 477 4.13 -13.59 -16.86
N VAL A 478 4.40 -14.04 -15.63
CA VAL A 478 5.30 -15.17 -15.37
C VAL A 478 4.84 -16.42 -16.13
N GLN A 479 3.56 -16.77 -16.00
CA GLN A 479 3.00 -17.94 -16.66
C GLN A 479 3.16 -17.87 -18.18
N ASP A 480 2.80 -16.74 -18.79
CA ASP A 480 2.78 -16.61 -20.24
C ASP A 480 4.18 -16.58 -20.84
N VAL A 481 5.15 -15.98 -20.14
CA VAL A 481 6.55 -15.98 -20.57
C VAL A 481 7.16 -17.38 -20.46
N LEU A 482 6.89 -18.12 -19.37
CA LEU A 482 7.44 -19.47 -19.20
C LEU A 482 6.86 -20.48 -20.20
N LYS A 483 5.56 -20.37 -20.51
CA LYS A 483 4.87 -21.23 -21.49
C LYS A 483 5.07 -20.78 -22.94
N GLY A 484 5.39 -19.51 -23.16
CA GLY A 484 5.40 -18.89 -24.49
C GLY A 484 4.01 -18.61 -25.04
N THR A 485 3.07 -18.25 -24.16
CA THR A 485 1.65 -18.02 -24.49
C THR A 485 1.27 -16.54 -24.39
N LEU A 486 2.25 -15.63 -24.48
CA LEU A 486 1.94 -14.20 -24.58
C LEU A 486 1.10 -13.96 -25.84
N PRO A 487 0.01 -13.15 -25.74
CA PRO A 487 -0.86 -12.87 -26.87
C PRO A 487 -0.08 -12.41 -28.11
N GLY A 488 -0.29 -13.09 -29.24
CA GLY A 488 0.36 -12.80 -30.52
C GLY A 488 1.68 -13.53 -30.77
N PHE A 489 2.14 -14.39 -29.86
CA PHE A 489 3.37 -15.18 -29.98
C PHE A 489 3.16 -16.68 -29.79
N GLU A 490 1.92 -17.17 -29.89
CA GLU A 490 1.55 -18.54 -29.56
C GLU A 490 2.25 -19.58 -30.46
N ASN A 491 2.57 -19.21 -31.70
CA ASN A 491 3.19 -20.10 -32.69
C ASN A 491 4.71 -19.90 -32.83
N ASP A 492 5.21 -18.70 -32.55
CA ASP A 492 6.62 -18.34 -32.68
C ASP A 492 7.02 -17.42 -31.54
N PHE A 493 7.35 -18.02 -30.39
CA PHE A 493 7.75 -17.29 -29.20
C PHE A 493 9.24 -16.91 -29.29
N PRO A 494 9.57 -15.62 -29.42
CA PRO A 494 10.96 -15.19 -29.58
C PRO A 494 11.76 -15.45 -28.29
N ARG A 495 13.08 -15.56 -28.45
CA ARG A 495 13.98 -15.69 -27.30
C ARG A 495 13.87 -14.45 -26.42
N MET A 496 13.64 -14.66 -25.13
CA MET A 496 13.70 -13.62 -24.10
C MET A 496 14.27 -14.16 -22.78
N ARG A 497 14.63 -13.26 -21.87
CA ARG A 497 15.00 -13.59 -20.47
C ARG A 497 14.05 -12.91 -19.50
N ILE A 498 13.76 -13.59 -18.40
CA ILE A 498 12.95 -13.06 -17.31
C ILE A 498 13.67 -13.29 -15.98
N PHE A 499 13.75 -12.22 -15.20
CA PHE A 499 14.18 -12.21 -13.82
C PHE A 499 12.94 -11.97 -12.95
N ILE A 500 12.53 -12.95 -12.16
CA ILE A 500 11.34 -12.94 -11.32
C ILE A 500 11.73 -12.39 -9.95
N ALA A 501 11.41 -11.12 -9.69
CA ALA A 501 11.70 -10.45 -8.43
C ALA A 501 10.43 -10.28 -7.57
N GLY A 502 10.47 -10.76 -6.32
CA GLY A 502 9.36 -10.62 -5.40
C GLY A 502 9.47 -11.45 -4.12
N HIS A 503 8.69 -11.04 -3.11
CA HIS A 503 8.64 -11.60 -1.76
C HIS A 503 7.31 -12.29 -1.44
N ASN A 504 6.52 -12.63 -2.46
CA ASN A 504 5.23 -13.29 -2.28
C ASN A 504 5.40 -14.80 -2.46
N GLN A 505 5.18 -15.55 -1.38
CA GLN A 505 5.34 -17.00 -1.33
C GLN A 505 4.48 -17.73 -2.37
N GLU A 506 3.22 -17.32 -2.52
CA GLU A 506 2.28 -17.93 -3.46
C GLU A 506 2.74 -17.75 -4.91
N SER A 507 3.16 -16.55 -5.30
CA SER A 507 3.72 -16.27 -6.63
C SER A 507 4.96 -17.13 -6.92
N VAL A 508 5.84 -17.27 -5.94
CA VAL A 508 7.05 -18.09 -6.09
C VAL A 508 6.69 -19.56 -6.21
N ASP A 509 5.78 -20.09 -5.39
CA ASP A 509 5.36 -21.49 -5.45
C ASP A 509 4.68 -21.82 -6.78
N ARG A 510 3.80 -20.93 -7.27
CA ARG A 510 3.19 -21.07 -8.60
C ARG A 510 4.26 -21.09 -9.70
N ALA A 511 5.26 -20.22 -9.61
CA ALA A 511 6.35 -20.14 -10.60
C ALA A 511 7.21 -21.39 -10.57
N THR A 512 7.67 -21.85 -9.40
CA THR A 512 8.51 -23.05 -9.27
C THR A 512 7.77 -24.29 -9.76
N SER A 513 6.54 -24.55 -9.31
CA SER A 513 5.74 -25.69 -9.79
C SER A 513 5.54 -25.69 -11.32
N LEU A 514 5.36 -24.51 -11.91
CA LEU A 514 5.25 -24.39 -13.37
C LEU A 514 6.58 -24.69 -14.08
N ILE A 515 7.70 -24.19 -13.54
CA ILE A 515 9.05 -24.46 -14.07
C ILE A 515 9.34 -25.96 -14.01
N GLU A 516 9.02 -26.64 -12.91
CA GLU A 516 9.19 -28.10 -12.80
C GLU A 516 8.40 -28.83 -13.89
N THR A 517 7.11 -28.51 -14.00
CA THR A 517 6.20 -29.15 -14.96
C THR A 517 6.69 -28.96 -16.40
N LEU A 518 7.05 -27.73 -16.78
CA LEU A 518 7.50 -27.41 -18.13
C LEU A 518 8.89 -27.98 -18.42
N SER A 519 9.80 -27.99 -17.44
CA SER A 519 11.15 -28.55 -17.58
C SER A 519 11.09 -30.05 -17.82
N LEU A 520 10.27 -30.78 -17.06
CA LEU A 520 10.09 -32.22 -17.22
C LEU A 520 9.48 -32.61 -18.57
N ARG A 521 8.72 -31.70 -19.19
CA ARG A 521 8.13 -31.88 -20.53
C ARG A 521 9.02 -31.38 -21.67
N GLY A 522 10.12 -30.68 -21.36
CA GLY A 522 10.93 -30.00 -22.38
C GLY A 522 10.21 -28.82 -23.06
N GLU A 523 9.18 -28.27 -22.41
CA GLU A 523 8.31 -27.21 -22.95
C GLU A 523 8.70 -25.80 -22.45
N LEU A 524 9.63 -25.71 -21.50
CA LEU A 524 10.04 -24.45 -20.89
C LEU A 524 10.69 -23.51 -21.92
N LYS A 525 10.10 -22.33 -22.16
CA LYS A 525 10.56 -21.38 -23.20
C LYS A 525 11.73 -20.51 -22.78
N THR A 526 11.83 -20.20 -21.49
CA THR A 526 12.97 -19.47 -20.93
C THR A 526 13.29 -20.00 -19.55
N LEU A 527 14.58 -20.03 -19.22
CA LEU A 527 15.04 -20.25 -17.85
C LEU A 527 14.89 -18.93 -17.07
N PRO A 528 14.04 -18.88 -16.03
CA PRO A 528 13.96 -17.70 -15.18
C PRO A 528 15.13 -17.66 -14.20
N GLU A 529 15.43 -16.46 -13.74
CA GLU A 529 16.27 -16.21 -12.56
C GLU A 529 15.38 -15.58 -11.48
N PHE A 530 15.69 -15.82 -10.21
CA PHE A 530 14.93 -15.29 -9.07
C PHE A 530 15.76 -14.30 -8.27
N GLY A 531 15.08 -13.34 -7.65
CA GLY A 531 15.75 -12.51 -6.65
C GLY A 531 14.82 -11.86 -5.64
N GLN A 532 15.40 -11.65 -4.46
CA GLN A 532 14.77 -11.01 -3.32
C GLN A 532 15.67 -9.86 -2.84
N LEU A 533 15.08 -8.82 -2.29
CA LEU A 533 15.81 -7.80 -1.54
C LEU A 533 16.46 -8.39 -0.28
N GLN A 534 17.61 -7.86 0.12
CA GLN A 534 18.25 -8.15 1.40
C GLN A 534 17.38 -7.68 2.57
N GLY A 535 17.26 -8.51 3.63
CA GLY A 535 16.47 -8.18 4.81
C GLY A 535 14.96 -8.23 4.58
N MET A 536 14.53 -8.97 3.54
CA MET A 536 13.14 -9.09 3.15
C MET A 536 12.84 -10.50 2.67
N ALA A 537 11.96 -11.20 3.41
CA ALA A 537 11.55 -12.58 3.15
C ALA A 537 12.75 -13.50 2.83
N ASP A 538 13.78 -13.47 3.69
CA ASP A 538 15.01 -14.27 3.50
C ASP A 538 14.69 -15.78 3.47
N GLU A 539 13.65 -16.20 4.18
CA GLU A 539 13.10 -17.55 4.18
C GLU A 539 12.69 -18.03 2.78
N LEU A 540 12.18 -17.12 1.94
CA LEU A 540 11.78 -17.44 0.56
C LEU A 540 12.99 -17.72 -0.33
N GLY A 541 14.07 -16.95 -0.13
CA GLY A 541 15.35 -17.20 -0.78
C GLY A 541 15.91 -18.57 -0.38
N CYS A 542 15.93 -18.87 0.91
CA CYS A 542 16.35 -20.19 1.42
C CYS A 542 15.47 -21.34 0.89
N LYS A 543 14.16 -21.13 0.76
CA LYS A 543 13.24 -22.11 0.16
C LYS A 543 13.60 -22.42 -1.28
N LEU A 544 13.94 -21.41 -2.09
CA LEU A 544 14.39 -21.59 -3.47
C LEU A 544 15.72 -22.34 -3.55
N LEU A 545 16.65 -22.06 -2.64
CA LEU A 545 17.93 -22.79 -2.57
C LEU A 545 17.72 -24.26 -2.19
N HIS A 546 16.90 -24.52 -1.18
CA HIS A 546 16.56 -25.89 -0.78
C HIS A 546 15.85 -26.66 -1.90
N TRP A 547 14.95 -25.99 -2.61
CA TRP A 547 14.31 -26.56 -3.80
C TRP A 547 15.36 -26.96 -4.86
N ASN A 548 16.32 -26.10 -5.17
CA ASN A 548 17.42 -26.43 -6.09
C ASN A 548 18.26 -27.63 -5.61
N GLU A 549 18.55 -27.73 -4.31
CA GLU A 549 19.26 -28.89 -3.75
C GLU A 549 18.47 -30.20 -3.92
N GLN A 550 17.15 -30.17 -3.65
CA GLN A 550 16.28 -31.33 -3.84
C GLN A 550 16.27 -31.79 -5.30
N LEU A 551 16.26 -30.84 -6.26
CA LEU A 551 16.35 -31.15 -7.68
C LEU A 551 17.66 -31.85 -8.06
N ARG A 552 18.78 -31.48 -7.43
CA ARG A 552 20.08 -32.14 -7.66
C ARG A 552 20.12 -33.55 -7.10
N GLY A 553 19.41 -33.83 -6.01
CA GLY A 553 19.46 -35.13 -5.31
C GLY A 553 18.46 -36.19 -5.78
N THR A 554 17.36 -35.81 -6.44
CA THR A 554 16.22 -36.71 -6.70
C THR A 554 16.12 -37.22 -8.13
N LEU A 555 16.76 -36.58 -9.09
CA LEU A 555 16.64 -36.94 -10.50
C LEU A 555 17.85 -37.77 -10.99
N PRO A 556 17.63 -38.88 -11.72
CA PRO A 556 18.73 -39.59 -12.36
C PRO A 556 19.47 -38.66 -13.33
N ALA A 557 20.79 -38.86 -13.49
CA ALA A 557 21.67 -37.96 -14.24
C ALA A 557 21.26 -37.70 -15.72
N ASP A 558 20.34 -38.49 -16.27
CA ASP A 558 19.79 -38.38 -17.62
C ASP A 558 18.52 -37.50 -17.73
N ARG A 559 17.83 -37.20 -16.61
CA ARG A 559 16.71 -36.24 -16.54
C ARG A 559 17.20 -34.88 -16.08
N ARG A 560 17.71 -34.09 -17.02
CA ARG A 560 18.12 -32.70 -16.78
C ARG A 560 16.91 -31.80 -16.59
N MET A 561 16.49 -31.60 -15.34
CA MET A 561 15.76 -30.39 -14.98
C MET A 561 16.70 -29.19 -14.97
N VAL A 562 16.17 -28.02 -15.35
CA VAL A 562 16.95 -26.78 -15.37
C VAL A 562 16.88 -26.13 -14.00
N GLU A 563 18.03 -25.91 -13.37
CA GLU A 563 18.14 -25.24 -12.07
C GLU A 563 18.11 -23.71 -12.25
N PRO A 564 17.09 -23.00 -11.74
CA PRO A 564 17.06 -21.55 -11.77
C PRO A 564 18.10 -20.95 -10.84
N ARG A 565 18.71 -19.84 -11.25
CA ARG A 565 19.65 -19.10 -10.41
C ARG A 565 18.89 -18.18 -9.46
N VAL A 566 19.38 -18.07 -8.23
CA VAL A 566 18.77 -17.26 -7.16
C VAL A 566 19.77 -16.20 -6.72
N TYR A 567 19.36 -14.94 -6.70
CA TYR A 567 20.21 -13.80 -6.36
C TYR A 567 19.65 -12.99 -5.20
N LYS A 568 20.53 -12.26 -4.51
CA LYS A 568 20.14 -11.28 -3.50
C LYS A 568 20.36 -9.86 -4.03
N TYR A 569 19.33 -9.02 -4.00
CA TYR A 569 19.44 -7.60 -4.33
C TYR A 569 19.89 -6.83 -3.10
N MET A 570 21.00 -6.10 -3.24
CA MET A 570 21.65 -5.36 -2.17
C MET A 570 21.99 -3.95 -2.65
N THR A 571 21.83 -2.96 -1.77
CA THR A 571 22.20 -1.57 -2.07
C THR A 571 23.42 -1.17 -1.27
N TRP A 572 24.32 -0.35 -1.81
CA TRP A 572 25.48 0.17 -1.11
C TRP A 572 25.65 1.68 -1.32
N GLY A 573 26.36 2.33 -0.41
CA GLY A 573 26.58 3.78 -0.43
C GLY A 573 26.75 4.33 0.97
N SER A 574 26.91 5.64 1.11
CA SER A 574 26.91 6.27 2.43
C SER A 574 25.56 6.05 3.15
N VAL A 575 25.52 6.21 4.48
CA VAL A 575 24.25 6.01 5.21
C VAL A 575 23.22 7.03 4.74
N GLN A 576 23.63 8.28 4.53
CA GLN A 576 22.77 9.33 3.98
C GLN A 576 22.28 9.01 2.57
N GLU A 577 23.15 8.55 1.67
CA GLU A 577 22.80 8.22 0.29
C GLU A 577 21.72 7.14 0.23
N CYS A 578 21.75 6.18 1.16
CA CYS A 578 20.78 5.09 1.20
C CYS A 578 19.49 5.43 1.96
N MET A 579 19.36 6.58 2.63
CA MET A 579 18.20 6.85 3.50
C MET A 579 16.85 6.78 2.78
N GLU A 580 16.75 7.30 1.55
CA GLU A 580 15.52 7.24 0.75
C GLU A 580 15.12 5.79 0.42
N TYR A 581 16.10 4.97 0.04
CA TYR A 581 15.92 3.54 -0.15
C TYR A 581 15.47 2.85 1.14
N LEU A 582 16.10 3.16 2.28
CA LEU A 582 15.78 2.57 3.59
C LEU A 582 14.36 2.91 4.04
N VAL A 583 13.91 4.15 3.85
CA VAL A 583 12.52 4.55 4.18
C VAL A 583 11.51 3.72 3.39
N ARG A 584 11.75 3.50 2.09
CA ARG A 584 10.85 2.67 1.27
C ARG A 584 10.85 1.21 1.71
N ARG A 585 12.00 0.66 2.10
CA ARG A 585 12.09 -0.71 2.65
C ARG A 585 11.35 -0.85 3.97
N ALA A 586 11.46 0.13 4.86
CA ALA A 586 10.71 0.17 6.11
C ALA A 586 9.19 0.19 5.87
N VAL A 587 8.71 0.98 4.91
CA VAL A 587 7.27 1.00 4.52
C VAL A 587 6.82 -0.34 3.94
N GLU A 588 7.58 -0.93 3.01
CA GLU A 588 7.25 -2.21 2.38
C GLU A 588 7.24 -3.38 3.37
N ASN A 589 8.17 -3.38 4.35
CA ASN A 589 8.24 -4.40 5.39
C ASN A 589 7.17 -4.28 6.47
N ARG A 590 6.36 -3.22 6.50
CA ARG A 590 5.27 -3.14 7.48
C ARG A 590 4.25 -4.27 7.31
N GLY A 591 3.98 -4.67 6.07
CA GLY A 591 3.16 -5.86 5.76
C GLY A 591 3.89 -7.20 5.98
N ALA A 592 5.21 -7.19 6.26
CA ALA A 592 5.97 -8.36 6.68
C ALA A 592 5.85 -8.62 8.19
N ALA A 593 5.61 -7.58 9.01
CA ALA A 593 5.40 -7.73 10.44
C ALA A 593 4.18 -8.63 10.78
N ASP A 594 3.16 -8.64 9.93
CA ASP A 594 2.04 -9.59 10.07
C ASP A 594 2.41 -11.02 9.68
N ARG A 595 3.33 -11.23 8.72
CA ARG A 595 3.91 -12.56 8.41
C ARG A 595 4.81 -13.06 9.55
N MET A 596 5.58 -12.16 10.17
CA MET A 596 6.42 -12.49 11.32
C MET A 596 5.63 -12.97 12.53
N LYS A 597 4.34 -12.62 12.70
CA LYS A 597 3.51 -13.21 13.78
C LYS A 597 3.36 -14.72 13.62
N GLU A 598 3.23 -15.23 12.40
CA GLU A 598 3.15 -16.66 12.09
C GLU A 598 4.54 -17.33 12.19
N ASP A 599 5.59 -16.64 11.75
CA ASP A 599 6.96 -17.15 11.83
C ASP A 599 7.51 -17.19 13.25
N ILE A 600 7.19 -16.21 14.11
CA ILE A 600 7.59 -16.21 15.53
C ILE A 600 6.89 -17.36 16.27
N ALA A 601 5.63 -17.67 15.96
CA ALA A 601 4.95 -18.83 16.52
C ALA A 601 5.64 -20.14 16.09
N THR A 602 6.07 -20.22 14.84
CA THR A 602 6.74 -21.40 14.26
C THR A 602 8.17 -21.56 14.77
N MET A 603 8.95 -20.47 14.81
CA MET A 603 10.30 -20.42 15.36
C MET A 603 10.33 -20.67 16.86
N SER A 604 9.37 -20.11 17.62
CA SER A 604 9.26 -20.41 19.06
C SER A 604 8.91 -21.87 19.31
N LYS A 605 8.10 -22.49 18.45
CA LYS A 605 7.78 -23.92 18.50
C LYS A 605 9.01 -24.79 18.18
N GLU A 606 9.78 -24.43 17.15
CA GLU A 606 11.03 -25.12 16.79
C GLU A 606 12.11 -24.93 17.86
N LEU A 607 12.27 -23.72 18.41
CA LEU A 607 13.21 -23.43 19.49
C LEU A 607 12.84 -24.21 20.76
N ARG A 608 11.55 -24.27 21.11
CA ARG A 608 11.05 -25.13 22.21
C ARG A 608 11.29 -26.60 21.94
N SER A 609 11.12 -27.06 20.70
CA SER A 609 11.40 -28.44 20.29
C SER A 609 12.89 -28.78 20.44
N ARG A 610 13.79 -27.86 20.02
CA ARG A 610 15.25 -28.03 20.16
C ARG A 610 15.71 -27.95 21.62
N ILE A 611 15.13 -27.08 22.44
CA ILE A 611 15.42 -27.02 23.88
C ILE A 611 14.90 -28.29 24.57
N ALA A 612 13.69 -28.76 24.24
CA ALA A 612 13.14 -30.00 24.79
C ALA A 612 13.96 -31.24 24.37
N GLY A 613 14.46 -31.29 23.13
CA GLY A 613 15.32 -32.37 22.64
C GLY A 613 16.75 -32.37 23.19
N VAL A 614 17.17 -31.31 23.90
CA VAL A 614 18.46 -31.25 24.61
C VAL A 614 18.33 -31.69 26.07
N PHE A 615 17.10 -31.76 26.61
CA PHE A 615 16.83 -32.12 28.00
C PHE A 615 16.08 -33.46 28.19
N TRP A 616 16.04 -34.32 27.16
CA TRP A 616 15.51 -35.69 27.23
C TRP A 616 16.46 -36.71 26.62
#